data_AF-A0A2E6QDQ2-F1
#
_entry.id   AF-A0A2E6QDQ2-F1
#
_cell.length_a   1.000
_cell.length_b   1.000
_cell.length_c   1.000
_cell.angle_alpha   90.00
_cell.angle_beta   90.00
_cell.angle_gamma   90.00
#
_symmetry.space_group_name_H-M   'P 1'
#
loop_
_entity.id
_entity.type
_entity.pdbx_description
1 polymer ?
#
loop_
_entity_poly.entity_id
_entity_poly.type
_entity_poly.pdbx_seq_one_letter_code
_entity_poly.pdbx_strand_id
1 'polypeptide(L)'
;MRLKNFQAQTMAEAMELVRESLGANAIIVSTNEDDNGGGVRITAAVEQEDPETILSPEPALDLIDLIGEALDRHGTPIGLSDQILSSISLLNQQDPAVALASALDMMFAFKSLGERDHSGPLIFIGPPGSGKTVTIAKLAAAALLEQVPVKLITTDTLRAGAIEQFKSYGERLGIIAEIADDPATLTERVNQRQNGTLTLVDTTSTNPLFGRRNISPAGFLRRRRRGNDPGSARYTRCARSLWLNRGLRPHRTEAPGCNWPRSYRTLGNSAHRGVSI
;
A
#
# COMPACT_ATOMS: atom_id res chain seq x y z
N MET A 1 -8.25 6.05 -51.88
CA MET A 1 -8.03 6.22 -53.34
C MET A 1 -9.03 7.23 -53.90
N ARG A 2 -8.57 8.30 -54.54
CA ARG A 2 -9.43 9.35 -55.13
C ARG A 2 -9.33 9.33 -56.64
N LEU A 3 -10.42 8.98 -57.34
CA LEU A 3 -10.51 8.98 -58.81
C LEU A 3 -11.02 10.34 -59.31
N LYS A 4 -10.45 10.84 -60.41
CA LYS A 4 -10.95 12.02 -61.15
C LYS A 4 -10.82 11.83 -62.66
N ASN A 5 -11.76 12.43 -63.38
CA ASN A 5 -11.80 12.43 -64.83
C ASN A 5 -11.41 13.82 -65.36
N PHE A 6 -10.55 13.85 -66.36
CA PHE A 6 -10.04 15.04 -67.02
C PHE A 6 -10.36 14.97 -68.51
N GLN A 7 -10.69 16.10 -69.13
CA GLN A 7 -10.98 16.20 -70.57
C GLN A 7 -10.23 17.40 -71.14
N ALA A 8 -9.59 17.22 -72.29
CA ALA A 8 -8.85 18.26 -72.98
C ALA A 8 -8.87 18.04 -74.49
N GLN A 9 -8.44 19.04 -75.28
CA GLN A 9 -8.40 18.88 -76.74
C GLN A 9 -7.25 18.00 -77.20
N THR A 10 -6.17 17.92 -76.41
CA THR A 10 -4.99 17.11 -76.70
C THR A 10 -4.58 16.28 -75.49
N MET A 11 -3.88 15.18 -75.75
CA MET A 11 -3.32 14.32 -74.69
C MET A 11 -2.35 15.08 -73.77
N ALA A 12 -1.55 16.00 -74.34
CA ALA A 12 -0.59 16.79 -73.59
C ALA A 12 -1.28 17.69 -72.55
N GLU A 13 -2.35 18.37 -72.96
CA GLU A 13 -3.17 19.22 -72.09
C GLU A 13 -3.89 18.39 -71.01
N ALA A 14 -4.42 17.21 -71.37
CA ALA A 14 -5.06 16.31 -70.40
C ALA A 14 -4.07 15.82 -69.34
N MET A 15 -2.83 15.51 -69.72
CA MET A 15 -1.77 15.08 -68.79
C MET A 15 -1.28 16.22 -67.88
N GLU A 16 -1.28 17.45 -68.36
CA GLU A 16 -0.94 18.64 -67.56
C GLU A 16 -2.00 18.87 -66.47
N LEU A 17 -3.29 18.78 -66.82
CA LEU A 17 -4.40 18.86 -65.86
C LEU A 17 -4.34 17.76 -64.80
N VAL A 18 -3.95 16.53 -65.18
CA VAL A 18 -3.76 15.43 -64.22
C VAL A 18 -2.62 15.76 -63.26
N ARG A 19 -1.47 16.23 -63.74
CA ARG A 19 -0.32 16.58 -62.90
C ARG A 19 -0.59 17.76 -61.99
N GLU A 20 -1.30 18.77 -62.47
CA GLU A 20 -1.67 19.94 -61.68
C GLU A 20 -2.68 19.57 -60.57
N SER A 21 -3.64 18.68 -60.87
CA SER A 21 -4.70 18.34 -59.92
C SER A 21 -4.37 17.20 -58.95
N LEU A 22 -3.55 16.24 -59.39
CA LEU A 22 -3.27 15.00 -58.66
C LEU A 22 -1.78 14.77 -58.38
N GLY A 23 -0.89 15.64 -58.89
CA GLY A 23 0.55 15.53 -58.70
C GLY A 23 1.23 14.56 -59.67
N ALA A 24 2.56 14.50 -59.62
CA ALA A 24 3.37 13.71 -60.55
C ALA A 24 3.20 12.18 -60.40
N ASN A 25 2.64 11.72 -59.27
CA ASN A 25 2.50 10.30 -58.92
C ASN A 25 1.11 9.72 -59.25
N ALA A 26 0.30 10.42 -60.04
CA ALA A 26 -1.03 9.93 -60.43
C ALA A 26 -0.93 8.72 -61.37
N ILE A 27 -1.75 7.70 -61.10
CA ILE A 27 -1.87 6.51 -61.94
C ILE A 27 -3.05 6.70 -62.89
N ILE A 28 -2.82 6.53 -64.20
CA ILE A 28 -3.87 6.60 -65.21
C ILE A 28 -4.59 5.26 -65.25
N VAL A 29 -5.91 5.29 -65.01
CA VAL A 29 -6.78 4.11 -64.97
C VAL A 29 -7.36 3.82 -66.35
N SER A 30 -7.74 4.85 -67.09
CA SER A 30 -8.27 4.70 -68.46
C SER A 30 -8.09 5.97 -69.28
N THR A 31 -8.01 5.78 -70.60
CA THR A 31 -7.88 6.86 -71.59
C THR A 31 -8.78 6.54 -72.77
N ASN A 32 -9.64 7.49 -73.14
CA ASN A 32 -10.51 7.42 -74.31
C ASN A 32 -10.26 8.63 -75.21
N GLU A 33 -10.04 8.40 -76.49
CA GLU A 33 -9.89 9.43 -77.53
C GLU A 33 -11.12 9.38 -78.44
N ASP A 34 -11.73 10.53 -78.73
CA ASP A 34 -12.89 10.57 -79.64
C ASP A 34 -12.40 10.69 -81.10
N ASP A 35 -12.64 9.65 -81.90
CA ASP A 35 -12.16 9.48 -83.29
C ASP A 35 -12.60 10.57 -84.29
N ASN A 36 -13.53 11.45 -83.91
CA ASN A 36 -14.05 12.56 -84.74
C ASN A 36 -13.39 13.92 -84.43
N GLY A 37 -12.17 13.94 -83.87
CA GLY A 37 -11.46 15.16 -83.50
C GLY A 37 -11.98 15.80 -82.19
N GLY A 38 -12.63 15.00 -81.35
CA GLY A 38 -13.37 15.43 -80.16
C GLY A 38 -12.60 15.32 -78.85
N GLY A 39 -11.29 15.56 -78.83
CA GLY A 39 -10.50 15.60 -77.61
C GLY A 39 -10.30 14.24 -76.89
N VAL A 40 -9.62 14.31 -75.75
CA VAL A 40 -9.13 13.19 -74.96
C VAL A 40 -9.73 13.24 -73.56
N ARG A 41 -10.22 12.09 -73.07
CA ARG A 41 -10.68 11.90 -71.69
C ARG A 41 -9.76 10.93 -70.93
N ILE A 42 -9.18 11.40 -69.82
CA ILE A 42 -8.30 10.60 -68.95
C ILE A 42 -8.96 10.42 -67.59
N THR A 43 -9.01 9.19 -67.10
CA THR A 43 -9.37 8.88 -65.71
C THR A 43 -8.09 8.58 -64.94
N ALA A 44 -7.79 9.36 -63.90
CA ALA A 44 -6.60 9.19 -63.08
C ALA A 44 -6.97 9.03 -61.60
N ALA A 45 -6.14 8.29 -60.87
CA ALA A 45 -6.31 8.03 -59.45
C ALA A 45 -5.00 8.28 -58.69
N VAL A 46 -5.14 8.74 -57.44
CA VAL A 46 -4.04 8.78 -56.48
C VAL A 46 -4.47 7.98 -55.24
N GLU A 47 -3.57 7.13 -54.79
CA GLU A 47 -3.61 6.57 -53.45
C GLU A 47 -3.26 7.71 -52.49
N GLN A 48 -4.27 8.25 -51.80
CA GLN A 48 -3.98 8.94 -50.54
C GLN A 48 -3.46 7.85 -49.61
N GLU A 49 -2.17 7.89 -49.32
CA GLU A 49 -1.71 7.48 -48.00
C GLU A 49 -2.45 8.44 -47.05
N ASP A 50 -3.57 7.98 -46.48
CA ASP A 50 -4.07 8.60 -45.27
C ASP A 50 -2.86 8.61 -44.33
N PRO A 51 -2.40 9.78 -43.83
CA PRO A 51 -1.34 9.78 -42.85
C PRO A 51 -1.85 8.86 -41.77
N GLU A 52 -1.13 7.75 -41.58
CA GLU A 52 -1.50 6.70 -40.65
C GLU A 52 -2.13 7.37 -39.45
N THR A 53 -3.37 7.01 -39.14
CA THR A 53 -3.87 7.23 -37.80
C THR A 53 -2.80 6.61 -36.93
N ILE A 54 -1.90 7.43 -36.41
CA ILE A 54 -1.01 7.09 -35.32
C ILE A 54 -1.99 6.86 -34.18
N LEU A 55 -2.59 5.67 -34.14
CA LEU A 55 -2.95 5.02 -32.91
C LEU A 55 -1.63 4.99 -32.18
N SER A 56 -1.36 6.06 -31.42
CA SER A 56 -0.38 6.01 -30.36
C SER A 56 -0.70 4.71 -29.62
N PRO A 57 0.20 3.72 -29.61
CA PRO A 57 -0.07 2.49 -28.86
C PRO A 57 -0.35 2.98 -27.45
N GLU A 58 -1.51 2.66 -26.88
CA GLU A 58 -1.85 3.07 -25.52
C GLU A 58 -0.76 2.51 -24.60
N PRO A 59 0.24 3.32 -24.17
CA PRO A 59 1.36 2.76 -23.40
C PRO A 59 0.88 2.38 -22.00
N ALA A 60 -0.30 2.88 -21.61
CA ALA A 60 -0.89 2.72 -20.30
C ALA A 60 -1.45 1.31 -20.07
N LEU A 61 -1.97 0.62 -21.09
CA LEU A 61 -2.50 -0.73 -20.90
C LEU A 61 -1.37 -1.74 -20.68
N ASP A 62 -0.33 -1.70 -21.53
CA ASP A 62 0.87 -2.56 -21.38
C ASP A 62 1.56 -2.33 -20.03
N LEU A 63 1.59 -1.09 -19.55
CA LEU A 63 2.18 -0.72 -18.26
C LEU A 63 1.40 -1.30 -17.07
N ILE A 64 0.08 -1.10 -17.06
CA ILE A 64 -0.80 -1.56 -15.97
C ILE A 64 -0.82 -3.08 -15.92
N ASP A 65 -0.91 -3.74 -17.07
CA ASP A 65 -0.90 -5.21 -17.14
C ASP A 65 0.44 -5.77 -16.67
N LEU A 66 1.56 -5.19 -17.11
CA LEU A 66 2.90 -5.62 -16.68
C LEU A 66 3.09 -5.49 -15.16
N ILE A 67 2.68 -4.36 -14.57
CA ILE A 67 2.77 -4.16 -13.12
C ILE A 67 1.77 -5.07 -12.39
N GLY A 68 0.57 -5.26 -12.94
CA GLY A 68 -0.45 -6.15 -12.41
C GLY A 68 0.04 -7.60 -12.30
N GLU A 69 0.65 -8.12 -13.37
CA GLU A 69 1.29 -9.44 -13.38
C GLU A 69 2.41 -9.54 -12.35
N ALA A 70 3.22 -8.50 -12.19
CA ALA A 70 4.27 -8.48 -11.18
C ALA A 70 3.69 -8.52 -9.76
N LEU A 71 2.65 -7.74 -9.47
CA LEU A 71 1.98 -7.72 -8.17
C LEU A 71 1.35 -9.06 -7.82
N ASP A 72 0.69 -9.72 -8.79
CA ASP A 72 0.11 -11.05 -8.63
C ASP A 72 1.19 -12.10 -8.37
N ARG A 73 2.28 -12.07 -9.14
CA ARG A 73 3.44 -12.96 -8.95
C ARG A 73 4.05 -12.84 -7.54
N HIS A 74 4.03 -11.63 -6.96
CA HIS A 74 4.50 -11.38 -5.60
C HIS A 74 3.46 -11.71 -4.51
N GLY A 75 2.26 -12.17 -4.89
CA GLY A 75 1.18 -12.53 -3.96
C GLY A 75 0.58 -11.31 -3.25
N THR A 76 0.62 -10.15 -3.88
CA THR A 76 0.03 -8.93 -3.34
C THR A 76 -1.48 -9.12 -3.18
N PRO A 77 -2.08 -8.79 -2.01
CA PRO A 77 -3.51 -8.93 -1.82
C PRO A 77 -4.29 -8.15 -2.89
N ILE A 78 -5.31 -8.76 -3.49
CA ILE A 78 -6.02 -8.20 -4.65
C ILE A 78 -6.50 -6.76 -4.43
N GLY A 79 -7.08 -6.45 -3.25
CA GLY A 79 -7.53 -5.10 -2.94
C GLY A 79 -6.39 -4.08 -2.82
N LEU A 80 -5.19 -4.50 -2.43
CA LEU A 80 -4.00 -3.64 -2.44
C LEU A 80 -3.48 -3.47 -3.87
N SER A 81 -3.48 -4.53 -4.67
CA SER A 81 -3.12 -4.46 -6.09
C SER A 81 -4.02 -3.47 -6.84
N ASP A 82 -5.34 -3.56 -6.66
CA ASP A 82 -6.31 -2.65 -7.27
C ASP A 82 -6.05 -1.19 -6.90
N GLN A 83 -5.70 -0.93 -5.62
CA GLN A 83 -5.36 0.41 -5.14
C GLN A 83 -4.05 0.95 -5.77
N ILE A 84 -3.03 0.10 -5.89
CA ILE A 84 -1.75 0.45 -6.51
C ILE A 84 -1.97 0.76 -8.00
N LEU A 85 -2.63 -0.12 -8.74
CA LEU A 85 -2.90 0.04 -10.17
C LEU A 85 -3.78 1.28 -10.45
N SER A 86 -4.81 1.51 -9.63
CA SER A 86 -5.64 2.73 -9.74
C SER A 86 -4.83 4.01 -9.51
N SER A 87 -3.84 3.97 -8.62
CA SER A 87 -2.94 5.11 -8.38
C SER A 87 -2.01 5.33 -9.57
N ILE A 88 -1.53 4.27 -10.21
CA ILE A 88 -0.69 4.34 -11.41
C ILE A 88 -1.45 4.97 -12.58
N SER A 89 -2.74 4.64 -12.78
CA SER A 89 -3.54 5.23 -13.87
C SER A 89 -3.69 6.75 -13.77
N LEU A 90 -3.52 7.32 -12.57
CA LEU A 90 -3.54 8.78 -12.35
C LEU A 90 -2.18 9.44 -12.61
N LEU A 91 -1.13 8.65 -12.73
CA LEU A 91 0.24 9.11 -12.94
C LEU A 91 0.57 9.04 -14.44
N ASN A 92 1.06 10.14 -15.01
CA ASN A 92 1.49 10.17 -16.41
C ASN A 92 2.94 9.66 -16.54
N GLN A 93 3.19 8.43 -16.08
CA GLN A 93 4.50 7.79 -16.12
C GLN A 93 4.53 6.70 -17.20
N GLN A 94 5.64 6.64 -17.94
CA GLN A 94 5.84 5.63 -18.99
C GLN A 94 6.73 4.48 -18.53
N ASP A 95 7.56 4.70 -17.49
CA ASP A 95 8.43 3.67 -16.94
C ASP A 95 7.72 2.90 -15.82
N PRO A 96 7.67 1.55 -15.87
CA PRO A 96 6.94 0.72 -14.91
C PRO A 96 7.50 0.81 -13.49
N ALA A 97 8.82 0.91 -13.35
CA ALA A 97 9.44 1.00 -12.03
C ALA A 97 9.16 2.35 -11.39
N VAL A 98 9.25 3.44 -12.16
CA VAL A 98 8.93 4.80 -11.69
C VAL A 98 7.44 4.93 -11.36
N ALA A 99 6.56 4.36 -12.19
CA ALA A 99 5.12 4.37 -11.96
C ALA A 99 4.77 3.64 -10.65
N LEU A 100 5.28 2.42 -10.46
CA LEU A 100 5.07 1.65 -9.25
C LEU A 100 5.67 2.34 -8.02
N ALA A 101 6.90 2.84 -8.10
CA ALA A 101 7.54 3.56 -7.00
C ALA A 101 6.72 4.78 -6.58
N SER A 102 6.27 5.59 -7.54
CA SER A 102 5.45 6.78 -7.30
C SER A 102 4.11 6.43 -6.63
N ALA A 103 3.46 5.36 -7.09
CA ALA A 103 2.23 4.89 -6.47
C ALA A 103 2.45 4.41 -5.04
N LEU A 104 3.54 3.66 -4.78
CA LEU A 104 3.90 3.24 -3.43
C LEU A 104 4.21 4.43 -2.52
N ASP A 105 4.95 5.43 -3.00
CA ASP A 105 5.27 6.64 -2.24
C ASP A 105 4.01 7.46 -1.88
N MET A 106 3.01 7.50 -2.77
CA MET A 106 1.72 8.13 -2.48
C MET A 106 0.89 7.37 -1.44
N MET A 107 0.99 6.03 -1.44
CA MET A 107 0.18 5.17 -0.58
C MET A 107 0.81 4.94 0.80
N PHE A 108 2.14 4.91 0.89
CA PHE A 108 2.88 4.55 2.09
C PHE A 108 3.79 5.68 2.55
N ALA A 109 3.42 6.30 3.66
CA ALA A 109 4.31 7.19 4.40
C ALA A 109 5.00 6.42 5.53
N PHE A 110 6.33 6.41 5.51
CA PHE A 110 7.13 5.85 6.60
C PHE A 110 7.72 6.98 7.43
N LYS A 111 7.45 6.97 8.74
CA LYS A 111 8.13 7.87 9.66
C LYS A 111 9.37 7.17 10.20
N SER A 112 10.54 7.80 10.08
CA SER A 112 11.75 7.26 10.68
C SER A 112 11.57 7.13 12.20
N LEU A 113 12.17 6.09 12.78
CA LEU A 113 12.10 5.90 14.23
C LEU A 113 12.88 6.96 14.99
N GLY A 114 13.91 7.58 14.40
CA GLY A 114 14.62 8.74 14.97
C GLY A 114 13.80 10.04 14.93
N GLU A 115 12.86 10.16 13.99
CA GLU A 115 11.95 11.31 13.92
C GLU A 115 10.75 11.19 14.87
N ARG A 116 10.59 10.03 15.51
CA ARG A 116 9.51 9.80 16.45
C ARG A 116 9.79 10.58 17.73
N ASP A 117 8.76 11.24 18.21
CA ASP A 117 8.74 11.67 19.60
C ASP A 117 8.79 10.42 20.49
N HIS A 118 9.89 10.26 21.23
CA HIS A 118 10.09 9.15 22.18
C HIS A 118 9.23 9.32 23.46
N SER A 119 8.12 10.06 23.38
CA SER A 119 7.15 10.28 24.46
C SER A 119 6.27 9.07 24.80
N GLY A 120 6.47 7.90 24.18
CA GLY A 120 5.78 6.65 24.57
C GLY A 120 6.62 5.38 24.37
N PRO A 121 6.29 4.28 25.08
CA PRO A 121 6.88 2.98 24.84
C PRO A 121 6.36 2.36 23.53
N LEU A 122 7.20 1.57 22.88
CA LEU A 122 6.81 0.71 21.74
C LEU A 122 6.70 -0.72 22.20
N ILE A 123 5.51 -1.30 22.07
CA ILE A 123 5.21 -2.67 22.47
C ILE A 123 5.08 -3.54 21.23
N PHE A 124 5.85 -4.63 21.16
CA PHE A 124 5.89 -5.52 20.00
C PHE A 124 4.98 -6.71 20.25
N ILE A 125 3.94 -6.87 19.43
CA ILE A 125 2.93 -7.93 19.54
C ILE A 125 2.83 -8.65 18.19
N GLY A 126 2.65 -9.98 18.23
CA GLY A 126 2.54 -10.79 17.02
C GLY A 126 2.73 -12.28 17.27
N PRO A 127 2.53 -13.12 16.22
CA PRO A 127 2.62 -14.56 16.32
C PRO A 127 4.04 -15.07 16.62
N PRO A 128 4.19 -16.35 17.02
CA PRO A 128 5.50 -16.96 17.16
C PRO A 128 6.30 -16.86 15.86
N GLY A 129 7.60 -16.60 15.94
CA GLY A 129 8.48 -16.51 14.77
C GLY A 129 8.38 -15.21 13.95
N SER A 130 7.49 -14.27 14.28
CA SER A 130 7.33 -13.00 13.55
C SER A 130 8.48 -12.00 13.73
N GLY A 131 9.59 -12.40 14.36
CA GLY A 131 10.78 -11.56 14.52
C GLY A 131 10.75 -10.51 15.64
N LYS A 132 9.74 -10.44 16.52
CA LYS A 132 9.60 -9.40 17.57
C LYS A 132 10.88 -9.07 18.32
N THR A 133 11.46 -10.06 19.01
CA THR A 133 12.67 -9.93 19.82
C THR A 133 13.86 -9.46 18.99
N VAL A 134 14.02 -9.99 17.77
CA VAL A 134 15.12 -9.60 16.85
C VAL A 134 14.92 -8.18 16.33
N THR A 135 13.69 -7.81 16.00
CA THR A 135 13.34 -6.44 15.59
C THR A 135 13.64 -5.46 16.72
N ILE A 136 13.27 -5.77 17.96
CA ILE A 136 13.63 -4.92 19.12
C ILE A 136 15.14 -4.71 19.22
N ALA A 137 15.93 -5.79 19.09
CA ALA A 137 17.39 -5.68 19.14
C ALA A 137 17.94 -4.79 18.01
N LYS A 138 17.43 -4.93 16.78
CA LYS A 138 17.82 -4.09 15.63
C LYS A 138 17.46 -2.62 15.86
N LEU A 139 16.26 -2.36 16.39
CA LEU A 139 15.81 -0.99 16.66
C LEU A 139 16.59 -0.34 17.81
N ALA A 140 16.92 -1.12 18.85
CA ALA A 140 17.80 -0.66 19.91
C ALA A 140 19.18 -0.28 19.37
N ALA A 141 19.77 -1.13 18.53
CA ALA A 141 21.06 -0.85 17.89
C ALA A 141 21.01 0.42 17.02
N ALA A 142 19.99 0.56 16.17
CA ALA A 142 19.80 1.75 15.33
C ALA A 142 19.66 3.04 16.18
N ALA A 143 18.85 3.00 17.24
CA ALA A 143 18.67 4.14 18.13
C ALA A 143 19.97 4.54 18.86
N LEU A 144 20.77 3.57 19.29
CA LEU A 144 22.08 3.84 19.91
C LEU A 144 23.05 4.50 18.92
N LEU A 145 23.02 4.12 17.63
CA LEU A 145 23.84 4.79 16.59
C LEU A 145 23.44 6.25 16.39
N GLU A 146 22.15 6.56 16.56
CA GLU A 146 21.61 7.93 16.54
C GLU A 146 21.73 8.65 17.90
N GLN A 147 22.45 8.05 18.88
CA GLN A 147 22.65 8.60 20.23
C GLN A 147 21.35 8.78 21.02
N VAL A 148 20.30 8.03 20.67
CA VAL A 148 19.03 7.99 21.41
C VAL A 148 19.16 6.98 22.57
N PRO A 149 18.91 7.39 23.82
CA PRO A 149 18.90 6.46 24.95
C PRO A 149 17.82 5.38 24.77
N VAL A 150 18.16 4.12 25.07
CA VAL A 150 17.26 2.99 24.92
C VAL A 150 16.99 2.29 26.25
N LYS A 151 15.72 1.96 26.49
CA LYS A 151 15.29 1.10 27.59
C LYS A 151 14.66 -0.18 27.03
N LEU A 152 15.13 -1.33 27.49
CA LEU A 152 14.62 -2.65 27.08
C LEU A 152 13.82 -3.29 28.20
N ILE A 153 12.62 -3.75 27.88
CA ILE A 153 11.74 -4.47 28.80
C ILE A 153 11.25 -5.75 28.11
N THR A 154 11.24 -6.88 28.81
CA THR A 154 10.57 -8.11 28.33
C THR A 154 9.47 -8.54 29.28
N THR A 155 8.37 -8.99 28.67
CA THR A 155 7.26 -9.68 29.34
C THR A 155 7.15 -11.15 28.92
N ASP A 156 8.07 -11.65 28.07
CA ASP A 156 8.08 -13.06 27.65
C ASP A 156 8.75 -13.94 28.70
N THR A 157 8.04 -14.18 29.80
CA THR A 157 8.50 -15.00 30.93
C THR A 157 8.12 -16.49 30.81
N LEU A 158 7.30 -16.84 29.82
CA LEU A 158 6.73 -18.18 29.67
C LEU A 158 7.61 -19.11 28.81
N ARG A 159 8.41 -18.55 27.90
CA ARG A 159 9.25 -19.33 27.00
C ARG A 159 10.62 -19.55 27.62
N ALA A 160 10.97 -20.82 27.87
CA ALA A 160 12.31 -21.19 28.36
C ALA A 160 13.39 -20.60 27.44
N GLY A 161 14.43 -19.99 28.01
CA GLY A 161 15.50 -19.36 27.23
C GLY A 161 15.18 -17.96 26.70
N ALA A 162 13.93 -17.49 26.72
CA ALA A 162 13.56 -16.20 26.13
C ALA A 162 14.11 -15.01 26.93
N ILE A 163 14.09 -15.11 28.25
CA ILE A 163 14.70 -14.11 29.13
C ILE A 163 16.22 -14.07 28.90
N GLU A 164 16.90 -15.22 28.90
CA GLU A 164 18.35 -15.25 28.68
C GLU A 164 18.72 -14.72 27.29
N GLN A 165 17.96 -15.09 26.25
CA GLN A 165 18.16 -14.57 24.90
C GLN A 165 17.98 -13.05 24.84
N PHE A 166 16.92 -12.52 25.45
CA PHE A 166 16.65 -11.08 25.46
C PHE A 166 17.71 -10.31 26.23
N LYS A 167 18.15 -10.84 27.38
CA LYS A 167 19.28 -10.30 28.15
C LYS A 167 20.57 -10.29 27.35
N SER A 168 20.87 -11.38 26.61
CA SER A 168 22.07 -11.45 25.78
C SER A 168 22.10 -10.36 24.69
N TYR A 169 20.95 -10.00 24.11
CA TYR A 169 20.88 -8.85 23.20
C TYR A 169 21.17 -7.53 23.93
N GLY A 170 20.58 -7.32 25.11
CA GLY A 170 20.86 -6.16 25.94
C GLY A 170 22.34 -6.02 26.29
N GLU A 171 22.96 -7.08 26.79
CA GLU A 171 24.39 -7.13 27.14
C GLU A 171 25.30 -6.76 25.96
N ARG A 172 25.02 -7.29 24.77
CA ARG A 172 25.76 -6.96 23.53
C ARG A 172 25.65 -5.50 23.13
N LEU A 173 24.54 -4.85 23.50
CA LEU A 173 24.29 -3.43 23.23
C LEU A 173 24.65 -2.52 24.42
N GLY A 174 25.14 -3.08 25.53
CA GLY A 174 25.39 -2.31 26.75
C GLY A 174 24.12 -1.81 27.45
N ILE A 175 22.96 -2.41 27.18
CA ILE A 175 21.67 -2.03 27.78
C ILE A 175 21.20 -3.12 28.75
N ILE A 176 20.84 -2.74 29.97
CA ILE A 176 20.23 -3.67 30.93
C ILE A 176 18.80 -3.96 30.50
N ALA A 177 18.50 -5.23 30.23
CA ALA A 177 17.15 -5.69 29.94
C ALA A 177 16.36 -5.95 31.23
N GLU A 178 15.25 -5.22 31.40
CA GLU A 178 14.35 -5.35 32.54
C GLU A 178 13.27 -6.41 32.28
N ILE A 179 12.88 -7.14 33.32
CA ILE A 179 11.81 -8.14 33.25
C ILE A 179 10.57 -7.56 33.92
N ALA A 180 9.41 -7.72 33.28
CA ALA A 180 8.11 -7.44 33.85
C ALA A 180 7.20 -8.66 33.65
N ASP A 181 6.94 -9.39 34.71
CA ASP A 181 6.13 -10.61 34.74
C ASP A 181 4.62 -10.33 34.95
N ASP A 182 4.26 -9.10 35.30
CA ASP A 182 2.87 -8.67 35.47
C ASP A 182 2.61 -7.21 34.99
N PRO A 183 1.33 -6.83 34.80
CA PRO A 183 0.95 -5.48 34.35
C PRO A 183 1.38 -4.31 35.24
N ALA A 184 1.39 -4.51 36.56
CA ALA A 184 1.79 -3.47 37.50
C ALA A 184 3.30 -3.23 37.40
N THR A 185 4.09 -4.30 37.38
CA THR A 185 5.55 -4.23 37.16
C THR A 185 5.88 -3.60 35.81
N LEU A 186 5.18 -3.97 34.73
CA LEU A 186 5.37 -3.33 33.42
C LEU A 186 5.08 -1.83 33.46
N THR A 187 3.99 -1.44 34.10
CA THR A 187 3.60 -0.03 34.24
C THR A 187 4.65 0.75 35.01
N GLU A 188 5.15 0.18 36.12
CA GLU A 188 6.23 0.76 36.90
C GLU A 188 7.50 0.97 36.05
N ARG A 189 7.99 -0.07 35.36
CA ARG A 189 9.21 0.01 34.53
C ARG A 189 9.09 1.01 33.38
N VAL A 190 7.92 1.09 32.74
CA VAL A 190 7.63 2.07 31.69
C VAL A 190 7.62 3.48 32.27
N ASN A 191 7.05 3.71 33.45
CA ASN A 191 6.98 5.02 34.07
C ASN A 191 8.34 5.52 34.58
N GLN A 192 9.28 4.63 34.87
CA GLN A 192 10.66 4.96 35.24
C GLN A 192 11.53 5.43 34.06
N ARG A 193 10.99 5.50 32.83
CA ARG A 193 11.77 5.97 31.68
C ARG A 193 12.03 7.48 31.77
N GLN A 194 13.21 7.89 31.32
CA GLN A 194 13.54 9.30 31.20
C GLN A 194 12.92 9.89 29.92
N ASN A 195 12.74 11.21 29.90
CA ASN A 195 12.25 11.88 28.69
C ASN A 195 13.25 11.69 27.54
N GLY A 196 12.74 11.48 26.32
CA GLY A 196 13.60 11.19 25.16
C GLY A 196 14.17 9.77 25.09
N THR A 197 13.88 8.88 26.05
CA THR A 197 14.33 7.49 26.01
C THR A 197 13.38 6.62 25.19
N LEU A 198 13.91 5.97 24.14
CA LEU A 198 13.20 4.97 23.38
C LEU A 198 12.99 3.71 24.24
N THR A 199 11.76 3.48 24.69
CA THR A 199 11.42 2.30 25.49
C THR A 199 10.82 1.21 24.59
N LEU A 200 11.50 0.06 24.49
CA LEU A 200 11.08 -1.08 23.66
C LEU A 200 10.65 -2.24 24.57
N VAL A 201 9.45 -2.76 24.33
CA VAL A 201 8.84 -3.81 25.15
C VAL A 201 8.60 -5.06 24.31
N ASP A 202 9.29 -6.15 24.65
CA ASP A 202 9.06 -7.48 24.08
C ASP A 202 7.89 -8.17 24.77
N THR A 203 7.06 -8.85 23.99
CA THR A 203 5.91 -9.58 24.50
C THR A 203 5.89 -11.02 24.08
N THR A 204 5.30 -11.86 24.92
CA THR A 204 5.10 -13.27 24.59
C THR A 204 4.31 -13.40 23.30
N SER A 205 4.65 -14.41 22.51
CA SER A 205 4.02 -14.61 21.21
C SER A 205 2.57 -15.05 21.37
N THR A 206 1.66 -14.43 20.64
CA THR A 206 0.23 -14.79 20.67
C THR A 206 -0.22 -15.22 19.29
N ASN A 207 -0.83 -16.41 19.17
CA ASN A 207 -1.42 -16.81 17.90
C ASN A 207 -2.84 -16.20 17.78
N PRO A 208 -3.07 -15.29 16.82
CA PRO A 208 -4.35 -14.57 16.71
C PRO A 208 -5.53 -15.50 16.35
N LEU A 209 -5.29 -16.70 15.82
CA LEU A 209 -6.34 -17.65 15.43
C LEU A 209 -6.81 -18.54 16.60
N PHE A 210 -6.02 -18.67 17.67
CA PHE A 210 -6.38 -19.52 18.81
C PHE A 210 -7.41 -18.87 19.75
N GLY A 211 -7.71 -17.57 19.56
CA GLY A 211 -8.71 -16.84 20.35
C GLY A 211 -10.18 -16.99 19.89
N ARG A 212 -10.46 -17.65 18.75
CA ARG A 212 -11.82 -17.72 18.16
C ARG A 212 -12.50 -19.09 18.15
N ARG A 213 -11.80 -20.19 18.48
CA ARG A 213 -12.36 -21.56 18.32
C ARG A 213 -12.88 -22.24 19.59
N ASN A 214 -12.96 -21.56 20.75
CA ASN A 214 -13.45 -22.15 22.00
C ASN A 214 -14.42 -21.23 22.77
N ILE A 215 -15.47 -20.73 22.11
CA ILE A 215 -16.65 -20.19 22.80
C ILE A 215 -17.87 -21.02 22.39
N SER A 216 -17.90 -22.27 22.85
CA SER A 216 -19.13 -23.01 23.11
C SER A 216 -19.15 -23.29 24.62
N PRO A 217 -20.18 -22.84 25.37
CA PRO A 217 -20.27 -23.06 26.81
C PRO A 217 -20.33 -24.54 27.24
N ALA A 218 -20.39 -25.50 26.32
CA ALA A 218 -20.62 -26.92 26.63
C ALA A 218 -19.39 -27.85 26.48
N GLY A 219 -18.19 -27.32 26.22
CA GLY A 219 -16.99 -28.16 25.99
C GLY A 219 -16.05 -28.37 27.19
N PHE A 220 -16.25 -27.68 28.31
CA PHE A 220 -15.24 -27.56 29.38
C PHE A 220 -15.28 -28.68 30.45
N LEU A 221 -16.02 -29.77 30.20
CA LEU A 221 -16.20 -30.87 31.16
C LEU A 221 -15.86 -32.24 30.56
N ARG A 222 -14.65 -32.38 30.00
CA ARG A 222 -13.89 -33.65 30.03
C ARG A 222 -12.47 -33.49 29.49
N ARG A 223 -11.53 -33.17 30.37
CA ARG A 223 -10.23 -33.84 30.56
C ARG A 223 -9.39 -33.05 31.55
N ARG A 224 -9.62 -33.30 32.85
CA ARG A 224 -8.56 -33.18 33.86
C ARG A 224 -7.68 -34.42 33.74
N ARG A 225 -6.38 -34.24 33.52
CA ARG A 225 -5.32 -34.79 34.39
C ARG A 225 -3.99 -34.08 34.14
N ARG A 226 -3.72 -33.15 35.07
CA ARG A 226 -2.44 -32.61 35.58
C ARG A 226 -1.59 -31.76 34.64
N GLY A 227 -1.54 -30.46 34.96
CA GLY A 227 -0.60 -29.46 34.44
C GLY A 227 -1.29 -28.11 34.31
N ASN A 228 -0.95 -27.18 35.20
CA ASN A 228 -1.59 -25.88 35.40
C ASN A 228 -1.26 -24.92 34.23
N ASP A 229 -2.24 -24.53 33.40
CA ASP A 229 -2.04 -23.49 32.38
C ASP A 229 -3.08 -22.36 32.53
N PRO A 230 -2.65 -21.19 33.04
CA PRO A 230 -3.50 -20.01 33.09
C PRO A 230 -2.93 -18.85 32.21
N GLY A 231 -2.30 -19.17 31.06
CA GLY A 231 -1.51 -18.21 30.27
C GLY A 231 -2.22 -17.41 29.17
N SER A 232 -3.36 -17.85 28.63
CA SER A 232 -3.85 -17.27 27.36
C SER A 232 -4.84 -16.11 27.46
N ALA A 233 -5.41 -15.82 28.64
CA ALA A 233 -6.46 -14.81 28.82
C ALA A 233 -6.02 -13.49 29.46
N ARG A 234 -4.76 -13.38 29.93
CA ARG A 234 -4.31 -12.23 30.74
C ARG A 234 -3.67 -11.08 29.96
N TYR A 235 -3.07 -11.33 28.80
CA TYR A 235 -2.20 -10.33 28.17
C TYR A 235 -2.90 -9.39 27.18
N THR A 236 -4.00 -9.80 26.55
CA THR A 236 -4.84 -8.90 25.73
C THR A 236 -5.48 -7.78 26.55
N ARG A 237 -5.61 -7.97 27.87
CA ARG A 237 -6.18 -6.98 28.79
C ARG A 237 -5.17 -5.86 29.15
N CYS A 238 -3.87 -6.18 29.14
CA CYS A 238 -2.80 -5.24 29.52
C CYS A 238 -2.53 -4.17 28.44
N ALA A 239 -2.51 -4.56 27.16
CA ALA A 239 -2.45 -3.61 26.05
C ALA A 239 -3.68 -2.68 26.03
N ARG A 240 -4.86 -3.23 26.38
CA ARG A 240 -6.13 -2.48 26.38
C ARG A 240 -6.27 -1.52 27.57
N SER A 241 -5.76 -1.86 28.75
CA SER A 241 -5.79 -0.97 29.93
C SER A 241 -4.85 0.23 29.80
N LEU A 242 -3.67 0.04 29.22
CA LEU A 242 -2.75 1.14 28.89
C LEU A 242 -3.34 2.09 27.83
N TRP A 243 -4.09 1.54 26.87
CA TRP A 243 -4.74 2.31 25.81
C TRP A 243 -5.96 3.11 26.32
N LEU A 244 -6.78 2.52 27.19
CA LEU A 244 -7.98 3.16 27.76
C LEU A 244 -7.65 4.31 28.73
N ASN A 245 -6.48 4.29 29.39
CA ASN A 245 -6.09 5.32 30.37
C ASN A 245 -5.55 6.62 29.76
N ARG A 246 -5.37 6.71 28.43
CA ARG A 246 -4.83 7.92 27.76
C ARG A 246 -5.84 8.72 26.92
N GLY A 247 -7.14 8.44 27.01
CA GLY A 247 -8.17 9.34 26.49
C GLY A 247 -8.17 9.63 24.98
N LEU A 248 -7.44 8.86 24.17
CA LEU A 248 -7.42 9.03 22.72
C LEU A 248 -8.61 8.29 22.09
N ARG A 249 -9.57 9.04 21.55
CA ARG A 249 -10.71 8.47 20.81
C ARG A 249 -10.23 7.91 19.47
N PRO A 250 -10.62 6.69 19.07
CA PRO A 250 -10.41 6.23 17.70
C PRO A 250 -11.28 7.06 16.74
N HIS A 251 -10.70 7.49 15.61
CA HIS A 251 -11.46 7.99 14.46
C HIS A 251 -12.39 6.87 13.98
N ARG A 252 -13.68 7.21 13.78
CA ARG A 252 -14.73 6.30 13.35
C ARG A 252 -14.43 5.73 11.96
N THR A 253 -14.42 4.41 11.84
CA THR A 253 -14.93 3.70 10.66
C THR A 253 -16.08 2.82 11.14
N GLU A 254 -17.30 3.20 10.79
CA GLU A 254 -18.52 2.47 11.13
C GLU A 254 -18.59 1.17 10.31
N ALA A 255 -18.53 0.02 10.96
CA ALA A 255 -18.94 -1.25 10.38
C ALA A 255 -20.37 -1.57 10.88
N PRO A 256 -21.33 -1.90 10.01
CA PRO A 256 -22.71 -2.14 10.41
C PRO A 256 -22.84 -3.49 11.11
N GLY A 257 -23.39 -3.52 12.32
CA GLY A 257 -23.74 -4.77 13.02
C GLY A 257 -23.55 -4.81 14.54
N CYS A 258 -22.99 -3.78 15.18
CA CYS A 258 -22.80 -3.78 16.63
C CYS A 258 -23.93 -3.02 17.35
N ASN A 259 -24.90 -3.77 17.88
CA ASN A 259 -25.92 -3.24 18.79
C ASN A 259 -25.29 -3.09 20.19
N TRP A 260 -24.98 -1.86 20.60
CA TRP A 260 -24.46 -1.56 21.95
C TRP A 260 -25.60 -1.46 22.97
N PRO A 261 -25.45 -1.97 24.21
CA PRO A 261 -26.49 -1.91 25.22
C PRO A 261 -26.88 -0.46 25.59
N ARG A 262 -28.20 -0.21 25.67
CA ARG A 262 -28.80 1.03 26.16
C ARG A 262 -28.58 1.18 27.66
N SER A 263 -27.41 1.63 28.08
CA SER A 263 -27.20 2.05 29.48
C SER A 263 -26.12 3.10 29.63
N TYR A 264 -26.08 4.09 28.73
CA TYR A 264 -25.45 5.41 28.96
C TYR A 264 -26.20 6.45 28.12
N ARG A 265 -27.47 6.70 28.46
CA ARG A 265 -28.23 7.88 28.01
C ARG A 265 -28.66 8.62 29.27
N THR A 266 -27.96 9.69 29.61
CA THR A 266 -28.45 10.99 30.14
C THR A 266 -27.31 11.75 30.83
N LEU A 267 -27.41 13.09 30.80
CA LEU A 267 -26.43 14.14 31.14
C LEU A 267 -25.42 14.40 30.00
N GLY A 268 -25.59 15.36 29.10
CA GLY A 268 -26.37 16.60 29.16
C GLY A 268 -25.41 17.79 28.94
N ASN A 269 -25.45 18.34 27.73
CA ASN A 269 -24.84 19.58 27.27
C ASN A 269 -24.56 20.64 28.35
N SER A 270 -23.35 21.21 28.34
CA SER A 270 -23.11 22.66 28.49
C SER A 270 -21.61 22.97 28.46
N ALA A 271 -21.14 23.63 27.39
CA ALA A 271 -20.13 24.70 27.39
C ALA A 271 -19.57 24.93 25.98
N HIS A 272 -20.37 25.55 25.11
CA HIS A 272 -19.87 26.41 24.03
C HIS A 272 -19.95 27.85 24.53
N ARG A 273 -18.81 28.43 24.90
CA ARG A 273 -18.45 29.87 24.88
C ARG A 273 -16.91 29.84 24.84
N GLY A 274 -16.24 30.16 23.74
CA GLY A 274 -16.15 31.51 23.17
C GLY A 274 -15.08 32.29 23.94
N VAL A 275 -13.95 32.60 23.31
CA VAL A 275 -13.19 33.87 23.38
C VAL A 275 -11.92 33.74 22.53
N SER A 276 -11.78 34.71 21.63
CA SER A 276 -10.64 35.04 20.77
C SER A 276 -9.43 35.53 21.57
N ILE A 277 -8.21 35.28 21.07
CA ILE A 277 -7.22 36.22 20.47
C ILE A 277 -6.23 35.35 19.70
#